data_AF-X1MHG9-F1
#
_entry.id   AF-X1MHG9-F1
#
_cell.length_a   1.000
_cell.length_b   1.000
_cell.length_c   1.000
_cell.angle_alpha   90.00
_cell.angle_beta   90.00
_cell.angle_gamma   90.00
#
_symmetry.space_group_name_H-M   'P 1'
#
loop_
_entity.id
_entity.type
_entity.pdbx_description
1 polymer ?
#
loop_
_entity_poly.entity_id
_entity_poly.type
_entity_poly.pdbx_seq_one_letter_code
_entity_poly.pdbx_strand_id
1 'polypeptide(L)' 'MGSFEKHLSLAREKLSTLKEAYQKRRYTIVGDLGTKVVEQLVEADAAKNNRHFGTHSDRHEYS' A
#
# COMPACT_ATOMS: atom_id res chain seq x y z
N MET A 1 0.67 13.23 4.47
CA MET A 1 -0.64 12.52 4.46
C MET A 1 -1.25 12.62 3.06
N GLY A 2 -1.93 11.57 2.57
CA GLY A 2 -2.52 11.51 1.22
C GLY A 2 -4.04 11.45 1.26
N SER A 3 -4.70 11.88 0.18
CA SER A 3 -6.17 11.75 0.04
C SER A 3 -6.57 10.30 -0.30
N PHE A 4 -7.86 9.98 -0.14
CA PHE A 4 -8.45 8.70 -0.58
C PHE A 4 -8.01 8.33 -2.01
N GLU A 5 -8.15 9.26 -2.96
CA GLU A 5 -7.78 9.03 -4.37
C GLU A 5 -6.30 8.71 -4.56
N LYS A 6 -5.43 9.37 -3.80
CA LYS A 6 -3.99 9.10 -3.85
C LYS A 6 -3.68 7.68 -3.39
N HIS A 7 -4.26 7.26 -2.26
CA HIS A 7 -4.05 5.91 -1.73
C HIS A 7 -4.64 4.84 -2.65
N LEU A 8 -5.84 5.09 -3.21
CA LEU A 8 -6.46 4.17 -4.17
C LEU A 8 -5.63 4.03 -5.46
N SER A 9 -5.10 5.13 -5.98
CA SER A 9 -4.21 5.11 -7.16
C SER A 9 -2.96 4.26 -6.89
N LEU A 10 -2.31 4.46 -5.74
CA LEU A 10 -1.13 3.68 -5.35
C LEU A 10 -1.45 2.18 -5.17
N ALA A 11 -2.62 1.85 -4.60
CA ALA A 11 -3.05 0.45 -4.46
C ALA A 11 -3.22 -0.22 -5.82
N ARG A 12 -3.83 0.48 -6.79
CA ARG A 12 -4.03 -0.02 -8.16
C ARG A 12 -2.71 -0.24 -8.89
N GLU A 13 -1.79 0.71 -8.80
CA GLU A 13 -0.45 0.61 -9.38
C GLU A 13 0.29 -0.62 -8.82
N LYS A 14 0.33 -0.76 -7.49
CA LYS A 14 1.01 -1.88 -6.83
C LYS A 14 0.40 -3.23 -7.18
N LEU A 15 -0.94 -3.30 -7.30
CA LEU A 15 -1.63 -4.51 -7.71
C LEU A 15 -1.28 -4.89 -9.15
N SER A 16 -1.13 -3.92 -10.06
CA SER A 16 -0.67 -4.17 -11.42
C SER A 16 0.73 -4.79 -11.42
N THR A 17 1.67 -4.16 -10.72
CA THR A 17 3.05 -4.64 -10.59
C THR A 17 3.14 -6.02 -9.93
N LEU A 18 2.28 -6.29 -8.94
CA LEU A 18 2.18 -7.60 -8.30
C LEU A 18 1.81 -8.69 -9.32
N LYS A 19 0.82 -8.42 -10.18
CA LYS A 19 0.40 -9.39 -11.22
C LYS A 19 1.54 -9.68 -12.20
N GLU A 20 2.28 -8.67 -12.61
CA GLU A 20 3.47 -8.87 -13.44
C GLU A 20 4.57 -9.67 -12.73
N ALA A 21 4.81 -9.40 -11.45
CA ALA A 21 5.78 -10.15 -10.64
C ALA A 21 5.37 -11.62 -10.51
N TYR A 22 4.08 -11.89 -10.34
CA TYR A 22 3.53 -13.24 -10.29
C TYR A 22 3.74 -13.99 -11.61
N GLN A 23 3.44 -13.37 -12.75
CA GLN A 23 3.70 -13.94 -14.08
C GLN A 23 5.18 -14.28 -14.28
N LYS A 24 6.09 -13.46 -13.74
CA LYS A 24 7.55 -13.67 -13.78
C LYS A 24 8.08 -14.59 -12.67
N ARG A 25 7.20 -15.22 -11.88
CA ARG A 25 7.52 -16.11 -10.75
C ARG A 25 8.42 -15.48 -9.67
N ARG A 26 8.35 -14.15 -9.51
CA ARG A 26 9.12 -13.39 -8.51
C ARG A 26 8.35 -13.33 -7.18
N TYR A 27 8.23 -14.46 -6.50
CA TYR A 27 7.29 -14.61 -5.38
C TYR A 27 7.60 -13.76 -4.14
N THR A 28 8.88 -13.45 -3.86
CA THR A 28 9.23 -12.49 -2.78
C THR A 28 8.60 -11.12 -3.05
N ILE A 29 8.71 -10.63 -4.29
CA ILE A 29 8.10 -9.35 -4.71
C ILE A 29 6.56 -9.42 -4.62
N VAL A 30 5.96 -10.58 -4.93
CA VAL A 30 4.51 -10.77 -4.78
C VAL A 30 4.08 -10.63 -3.32
N GLY A 31 4.82 -11.22 -2.38
CA GLY A 31 4.55 -11.09 -0.94
C GLY A 31 4.67 -9.65 -0.45
N ASP A 32 5.76 -8.98 -0.83
CA ASP A 32 6.03 -7.59 -0.44
C ASP A 32 4.94 -6.64 -0.97
N LEU A 33 4.65 -6.72 -2.27
CA LEU A 33 3.63 -5.88 -2.89
C LEU A 33 2.22 -6.20 -2.39
N GLY A 34 1.92 -7.47 -2.08
CA GLY A 34 0.61 -7.87 -1.58
C GLY A 34 0.28 -7.16 -0.28
N THR A 35 1.23 -7.14 0.65
CA THR A 35 1.12 -6.40 1.91
C THR A 35 0.92 -4.90 1.65
N LYS A 36 1.70 -4.31 0.74
CA LYS A 36 1.59 -2.88 0.42
C LYS A 36 0.27 -2.50 -0.25
N VAL A 37 -0.34 -3.38 -1.05
CA VAL A 37 -1.68 -3.13 -1.61
C VAL A 37 -2.71 -3.02 -0.48
N VAL A 38 -2.69 -3.95 0.48
CA VAL A 38 -3.61 -3.93 1.62
C VAL A 38 -3.41 -2.68 2.48
N GLU A 39 -2.16 -2.32 2.80
CA GLU A 39 -1.84 -1.09 3.54
C GLU A 39 -2.46 0.15 2.87
N GLN A 40 -2.31 0.31 1.55
CA GLN A 40 -2.85 1.47 0.84
C GLN A 40 -4.39 1.47 0.79
N LEU A 41 -5.04 0.30 0.72
CA LEU A 41 -6.50 0.22 0.75
C LEU A 41 -7.06 0.60 2.13
N VAL A 42 -6.41 0.18 3.21
CA VAL A 42 -6.78 0.57 4.59
C VAL A 42 -6.59 2.08 4.79
N GLU A 43 -5.47 2.64 4.33
CA GLU A 43 -5.22 4.09 4.39
C GLU A 43 -6.22 4.89 3.56
N ALA A 44 -6.61 4.38 2.39
CA ALA A 44 -7.66 4.99 1.57
C ALA A 44 -8.98 5.05 2.36
N ASP A 45 -9.40 3.93 2.95
CA ASP A 45 -10.65 3.88 3.71
C ASP A 45 -10.64 4.80 4.94
N ALA A 46 -9.51 4.84 5.66
CA ALA A 46 -9.31 5.78 6.77
C ALA A 46 -9.41 7.23 6.31
N ALA A 47 -8.83 7.57 5.17
CA ALA A 47 -8.82 8.92 4.62
C ALA A 47 -10.22 9.45 4.27
N LYS A 48 -11.21 8.57 3.99
CA LYS A 48 -12.61 8.99 3.81
C LYS A 48 -13.20 9.65 5.05
N ASN A 49 -12.71 9.26 6.23
CA ASN A 49 -13.13 9.80 7.52
C ASN A 49 -12.15 10.85 8.07
N ASN A 50 -11.27 11.40 7.23
CA ASN A 50 -10.15 12.27 7.62
C ASN A 50 -9.23 11.65 8.70
N ARG A 51 -9.09 10.32 8.68
CA ARG A 51 -8.19 9.56 9.56
C ARG A 51 -7.03 8.99 8.74
N HIS A 52 -5.93 8.67 9.42
CA HIS A 52 -4.76 8.04 8.80
C HIS A 52 -4.23 6.94 9.71
N PHE A 53 -3.76 5.84 9.11
CA PHE A 53 -3.27 4.68 9.85
C PHE A 53 -1.76 4.84 10.10
N GLY A 54 -1.44 5.39 11.28
CA GLY A 54 -0.07 5.65 11.72
C GLY A 54 0.41 7.08 11.44
N THR A 55 1.25 7.61 12.33
CA THR A 55 1.97 8.87 12.08
C THR A 55 3.31 8.54 11.41
N HIS A 56 3.86 9.48 10.61
CA HIS A 56 5.21 9.30 10.04
C HIS A 56 6.26 8.99 11.12
N SER A 57 6.00 9.42 12.37
CA SER A 57 6.81 9.19 13.55
C SER A 57 6.92 7.70 13.93
N ASP A 58 5.85 6.92 13.76
CA ASP A 58 5.80 5.52 14.21
C ASP A 58 6.54 4.55 13.27
N ARG A 59 6.83 4.97 12.03
CA ARG A 59 7.49 4.12 11.02
C ARG A 59 9.01 4.13 11.10
N HIS A 60 9.62 5.02 11.88
CA HIS A 60 11.08 5.19 11.95
C HIS A 60 11.74 4.57 13.19
N GLU A 61 10.99 3.98 14.13
CA GLU A 61 11.60 3.35 15.32
C GLU A 61 12.31 2.01 15.06
N TYR A 62 12.22 1.47 13.83
CA TYR A 62 12.87 0.21 13.44
C TYR A 62 13.69 0.33 12.15
N SER A 63 14.48 1.40 11.98
CA SER A 63 15.53 1.48 10.95
C SER A 63 16.91 1.67 11.54
#